data_AF-A0A5N6NJX4-F1
#
_entry.id   AF-A0A5N6NJX4-F1
#
_cell.length_a   1.000
_cell.length_b   1.000
_cell.length_c   1.000
_cell.angle_alpha   90.00
_cell.angle_beta   90.00
_cell.angle_gamma   90.00
#
_symmetry.space_group_name_H-M   'P 1'
#
loop_
_entity.id
_entity.type
_entity.pdbx_description
1 polymer ?
#
loop_
_entity_poly.entity_id
_entity_poly.type
_entity_poly.pdbx_seq_one_letter_code
_entity_poly.pdbx_strand_id
1 'polypeptide(L)'
;MLMAAYAAYPGRNQIQVRRLEGEGVPTKQAEAITSAIIEVLNDSLENVSQSFVSKGEMQRIEMTQDGNLGKFKSRVQSSQENHFSLLQGEMEKLKSDIEKMRSELRYEIDKVTAGQRLDLNLERGRIRDELSNQNQETGNLTNKLDREIHSLKAELEAAKYDVIKYCIGTLVSISAVGLAVLRILMCSGNSSGEQVGGWHRAKGAVNNGEPVIPVNLEVEQ
;
A
#
# COMPACT_ATOMS: atom_id res chain seq x y z
N MET A 1 -71.59 -60.95 -5.96
CA MET A 1 -70.94 -62.30 -5.94
C MET A 1 -71.67 -63.29 -5.03
N LEU A 2 -72.21 -62.88 -3.87
CA LEU A 2 -72.95 -63.75 -2.95
C LEU A 2 -74.28 -64.30 -3.49
N MET A 3 -75.06 -63.49 -4.25
CA MET A 3 -76.25 -64.00 -4.97
C MET A 3 -75.92 -65.13 -5.97
N ALA A 4 -74.68 -65.16 -6.51
CA ALA A 4 -74.23 -66.24 -7.38
C ALA A 4 -73.84 -67.52 -6.60
N ALA A 5 -73.38 -67.39 -5.35
CA ALA A 5 -73.10 -68.53 -4.48
C ALA A 5 -74.40 -69.22 -4.00
N TYR A 6 -75.48 -68.46 -3.83
CA TYR A 6 -76.82 -68.97 -3.48
C TYR A 6 -77.40 -69.84 -4.60
N ALA A 7 -77.20 -69.44 -5.86
CA ALA A 7 -77.62 -70.21 -7.04
C ALA A 7 -76.71 -71.41 -7.36
N ALA A 8 -75.43 -71.37 -6.97
CA ALA A 8 -74.45 -72.40 -7.33
C ALA A 8 -74.50 -73.66 -6.45
N TYR A 9 -75.13 -73.63 -5.26
CA TYR A 9 -75.18 -74.78 -4.34
C TYR A 9 -76.58 -74.97 -3.70
N PRO A 10 -77.62 -75.27 -4.48
CA PRO A 10 -79.00 -75.39 -3.99
C PRO A 10 -79.19 -76.46 -2.90
N GLY A 11 -78.31 -77.47 -2.82
CA GLY A 11 -78.41 -78.53 -1.82
C GLY A 11 -77.88 -78.18 -0.42
N ARG A 12 -77.17 -77.06 -0.23
CA ARG A 12 -76.47 -76.79 1.04
C ARG A 12 -77.42 -76.36 2.17
N ASN A 13 -78.41 -75.54 1.84
CA ASN A 13 -79.44 -75.11 2.79
C ASN A 13 -80.35 -76.30 3.16
N GLN A 14 -80.60 -77.19 2.19
CA GLN A 14 -81.45 -78.36 2.39
C GLN A 14 -80.82 -79.42 3.31
N ILE A 15 -79.50 -79.49 3.38
CA ILE A 15 -78.78 -80.33 4.36
C ILE A 15 -78.95 -79.78 5.78
N GLN A 16 -78.95 -78.45 5.95
CA GLN A 16 -79.11 -77.81 7.26
C GLN A 16 -80.55 -77.96 7.77
N VAL A 17 -81.54 -77.78 6.90
CA VAL A 17 -82.96 -78.02 7.21
C VAL A 17 -83.19 -79.49 7.61
N ARG A 18 -82.68 -80.46 6.83
CA ARG A 18 -82.82 -81.89 7.17
C ARG A 18 -82.15 -82.28 8.49
N ARG A 19 -81.05 -81.61 8.87
CA ARG A 19 -80.41 -81.81 10.18
C ARG A 19 -81.29 -81.30 11.32
N LEU A 20 -81.92 -80.14 11.17
CA LEU A 20 -82.85 -79.60 12.16
C LEU A 20 -84.11 -80.48 12.30
N GLU A 21 -84.61 -81.01 11.18
CA GLU A 21 -85.71 -81.98 11.18
C GLU A 21 -85.34 -83.27 11.92
N GLY A 22 -84.11 -83.76 11.77
CA GLY A 22 -83.60 -84.94 12.48
C GLY A 22 -83.51 -84.77 14.00
N GLU A 23 -83.43 -83.53 14.48
CA GLU A 23 -83.46 -83.17 15.91
C GLU A 23 -84.88 -82.84 16.41
N GLY A 24 -85.91 -83.10 15.59
CA GLY A 24 -87.32 -82.92 15.95
C GLY A 24 -87.91 -81.54 15.64
N VAL A 25 -87.21 -80.67 14.90
CA VAL A 25 -87.74 -79.35 14.51
C VAL A 25 -88.69 -79.51 13.32
N PRO A 26 -89.93 -78.99 13.38
CA PRO A 26 -90.85 -79.02 12.24
C PRO A 26 -90.27 -78.33 11.01
N THR A 27 -90.46 -78.91 9.82
CA THR A 27 -89.91 -78.44 8.53
C THR A 27 -90.02 -76.92 8.32
N LYS A 28 -91.20 -76.33 8.52
CA LYS A 28 -91.41 -74.88 8.35
C LYS A 28 -90.59 -74.03 9.32
N GLN A 29 -90.39 -74.52 10.54
CA GLN A 29 -89.56 -73.83 11.53
C GLN A 29 -88.07 -74.02 11.23
N ALA A 30 -87.66 -75.21 10.79
CA ALA A 30 -86.29 -75.48 10.36
C ALA A 30 -85.88 -74.61 9.15
N GLU A 31 -86.78 -74.45 8.17
CA GLU A 31 -86.59 -73.55 7.02
C GLU A 31 -86.50 -72.09 7.43
N ALA A 32 -87.39 -71.62 8.33
CA ALA A 32 -87.38 -70.25 8.82
C ALA A 32 -86.11 -69.92 9.63
N ILE A 33 -85.69 -70.81 10.52
CA ILE A 33 -84.46 -70.67 11.31
C ILE A 33 -83.24 -70.64 10.39
N THR A 34 -83.16 -71.58 9.43
CA THR A 34 -82.05 -71.63 8.46
C THR A 34 -81.99 -70.35 7.63
N SER A 35 -83.15 -69.82 7.21
CA SER A 35 -83.23 -68.58 6.43
C SER A 35 -82.75 -67.37 7.23
N ALA A 36 -83.21 -67.21 8.47
CA ALA A 36 -82.80 -66.10 9.34
C ALA A 36 -81.28 -66.14 9.67
N ILE A 37 -80.72 -67.33 9.89
CA ILE A 37 -79.28 -67.50 10.13
C ILE A 37 -78.47 -67.14 8.89
N ILE A 38 -78.92 -67.53 7.70
CA ILE A 38 -78.24 -67.20 6.44
C ILE A 38 -78.27 -65.68 6.19
N GLU A 39 -79.39 -65.03 6.47
CA GLU A 39 -79.53 -63.57 6.35
C GLU A 39 -78.52 -62.85 7.26
N VAL A 40 -78.52 -63.17 8.56
CA VAL A 40 -77.56 -62.57 9.52
C VAL A 40 -76.10 -62.88 9.16
N LEU A 41 -75.79 -64.08 8.65
CA LEU A 41 -74.45 -64.44 8.20
C LEU A 41 -74.02 -63.67 6.96
N ASN A 42 -74.93 -63.45 6.01
CA ASN A 42 -74.65 -62.65 4.82
C ASN A 42 -74.42 -61.19 5.18
N ASP A 43 -75.27 -60.61 6.03
CA ASP A 43 -75.11 -59.23 6.53
C ASP A 43 -73.80 -59.07 7.30
N SER A 44 -73.47 -60.05 8.16
CA SER A 44 -72.21 -60.05 8.91
C SER A 44 -71.00 -60.18 7.99
N LEU A 45 -71.06 -61.06 6.98
CA LEU A 45 -69.98 -61.25 6.02
C LEU A 45 -69.79 -60.01 5.14
N GLU A 46 -70.88 -59.37 4.71
CA GLU A 46 -70.83 -58.14 3.93
C GLU A 46 -70.22 -57.01 4.76
N ASN A 47 -70.69 -56.80 5.99
CA ASN A 47 -70.15 -55.79 6.91
C ASN A 47 -68.66 -56.00 7.19
N VAL A 48 -68.24 -57.24 7.44
CA VAL A 48 -66.82 -57.57 7.62
C VAL A 48 -66.03 -57.36 6.33
N SER A 49 -66.58 -57.73 5.17
CA SER A 49 -65.92 -57.54 3.87
C SER A 49 -65.66 -56.07 3.52
N GLN A 50 -66.52 -55.15 3.96
CA GLN A 50 -66.33 -53.71 3.80
C GLN A 50 -65.12 -53.17 4.58
N SER A 51 -64.65 -53.88 5.61
CA SER A 51 -63.45 -53.53 6.37
C SER A 51 -62.16 -54.07 5.74
N PHE A 52 -62.26 -54.90 4.70
CA PHE A 52 -61.11 -55.47 4.01
C PHE A 52 -60.92 -54.85 2.63
N VAL A 53 -59.66 -54.66 2.25
CA VAL A 53 -59.29 -54.26 0.88
C VAL A 53 -59.17 -55.51 0.03
N SER A 54 -59.72 -55.49 -1.18
CA SER A 54 -59.57 -56.63 -2.09
C SER A 54 -58.12 -56.77 -2.57
N LYS A 55 -57.69 -58.00 -2.90
CA LYS A 55 -56.34 -58.24 -3.44
C LYS A 55 -56.06 -57.41 -4.71
N GLY A 56 -57.08 -57.22 -5.54
CA GLY A 56 -56.97 -56.41 -6.76
C GLY A 56 -56.78 -54.91 -6.48
N GLU A 57 -57.45 -54.37 -5.46
CA GLU A 57 -57.24 -52.97 -5.04
C GLU A 57 -55.88 -52.78 -4.37
N MET A 58 -55.47 -53.73 -3.51
CA MET A 58 -54.14 -53.70 -2.89
C MET A 58 -53.03 -53.65 -3.96
N GLN A 59 -53.12 -54.51 -4.98
CA GLN A 59 -52.15 -54.52 -6.08
C GLN A 59 -52.15 -53.20 -6.88
N ARG A 60 -53.31 -52.58 -7.11
CA ARG A 60 -53.36 -51.26 -7.77
C ARG A 60 -52.69 -50.17 -6.93
N ILE A 61 -52.91 -50.19 -5.62
CA ILE A 61 -52.27 -49.24 -4.69
C ILE A 61 -50.76 -49.43 -4.72
N GLU A 62 -50.28 -50.67 -4.64
CA GLU A 62 -48.86 -51.02 -4.70
C GLU A 62 -48.22 -50.54 -6.02
N MET A 63 -48.83 -50.83 -7.17
CA MET A 63 -48.34 -50.35 -8.47
C MET A 63 -48.28 -48.81 -8.55
N THR A 64 -49.27 -48.13 -7.96
CA THR A 64 -49.31 -46.66 -7.92
C THR A 64 -48.21 -46.11 -7.02
N GLN A 65 -47.99 -46.73 -5.86
CA GLN A 65 -46.95 -46.37 -4.91
C GLN A 65 -45.56 -46.56 -5.52
N ASP A 66 -45.31 -47.68 -6.19
CA ASP A 66 -44.05 -47.96 -6.89
C ASP A 66 -43.79 -46.95 -8.01
N GLY A 67 -44.82 -46.62 -8.79
CA GLY A 67 -44.71 -45.58 -9.82
C GLY A 67 -44.38 -44.20 -9.24
N ASN A 68 -44.99 -43.84 -8.11
CA ASN A 68 -44.72 -42.59 -7.42
C ASN A 68 -43.30 -42.57 -6.81
N LEU A 69 -42.85 -43.68 -6.23
CA LEU A 69 -41.51 -43.83 -5.68
C LEU A 69 -40.45 -43.74 -6.78
N GLY A 70 -40.68 -44.36 -7.93
CA GLY A 70 -39.82 -44.26 -9.11
C GLY A 70 -39.70 -42.81 -9.61
N LYS A 71 -40.83 -42.10 -9.74
CA LYS A 71 -40.84 -40.68 -10.10
C LYS A 71 -40.10 -39.82 -9.08
N PHE A 72 -40.35 -40.05 -7.79
CA PHE A 72 -39.66 -39.34 -6.70
C PHE A 72 -38.14 -39.54 -6.80
N LYS A 73 -37.69 -40.78 -6.92
CA LYS A 73 -36.26 -41.11 -7.09
C LYS A 73 -35.64 -40.39 -8.28
N SER A 74 -36.31 -40.39 -9.44
CA SER A 74 -35.82 -39.71 -10.65
C SER A 74 -35.68 -38.20 -10.45
N ARG A 75 -36.64 -37.56 -9.77
CA ARG A 75 -36.60 -36.12 -9.47
C ARG A 75 -35.47 -35.79 -8.50
N VAL A 76 -35.28 -36.60 -7.47
CA VAL A 76 -34.19 -36.41 -6.50
C VAL A 76 -32.84 -36.55 -7.19
N GLN A 77 -32.64 -37.60 -7.98
CA GLN A 77 -31.40 -37.84 -8.70
C GLN A 77 -31.09 -36.71 -9.70
N SER A 78 -32.06 -36.34 -10.53
CA SER A 78 -31.89 -35.26 -11.50
C SER A 78 -31.62 -33.91 -10.82
N SER A 79 -32.33 -33.62 -9.73
CA SER A 79 -32.09 -32.41 -8.93
C SER A 79 -30.67 -32.38 -8.38
N GLN A 80 -30.22 -33.49 -7.78
CA GLN A 80 -28.86 -33.59 -7.21
C GLN A 80 -27.78 -33.41 -8.28
N GLU A 81 -27.94 -34.04 -9.45
CA GLU A 81 -27.00 -33.93 -10.56
C GLU A 81 -26.93 -32.50 -11.12
N ASN A 82 -28.09 -31.84 -11.24
CA ASN A 82 -28.18 -30.43 -11.64
C ASN A 82 -27.49 -29.50 -10.63
N HIS A 83 -27.79 -29.66 -9.33
CA HIS A 83 -27.16 -28.86 -8.28
C HIS A 83 -25.65 -29.07 -8.22
N PHE A 84 -25.18 -30.31 -8.37
CA PHE A 84 -23.76 -30.62 -8.40
C PHE A 84 -23.06 -29.96 -9.59
N SER A 85 -23.65 -30.04 -10.78
CA SER A 85 -23.12 -29.43 -12.00
C SER A 85 -23.04 -27.90 -11.88
N LEU A 86 -24.08 -27.28 -11.29
CA LEU A 86 -24.11 -25.84 -11.05
C LEU A 86 -23.03 -25.41 -10.05
N LEU A 87 -22.91 -26.12 -8.93
CA LEU A 87 -21.88 -25.86 -7.92
C LEU A 87 -20.47 -26.03 -8.48
N GLN A 88 -20.24 -27.06 -9.29
CA GLN A 88 -18.95 -27.27 -9.95
C GLN A 88 -18.61 -26.10 -10.87
N GLY A 89 -19.56 -25.63 -11.67
CA GLY A 89 -19.37 -24.47 -12.55
C GLY A 89 -19.12 -23.17 -11.78
N GLU A 90 -19.81 -22.93 -10.67
CA GLU A 90 -19.55 -21.78 -9.79
C GLU A 90 -18.17 -21.86 -9.13
N MET A 91 -17.75 -23.05 -8.71
CA MET A 91 -16.43 -23.25 -8.11
C MET A 91 -15.29 -23.02 -9.11
N GLU A 92 -15.45 -23.47 -10.36
CA GLU A 92 -14.49 -23.20 -11.44
C GLU A 92 -14.40 -21.71 -11.78
N LYS A 93 -15.54 -21.01 -11.83
CA LYS A 93 -15.57 -19.54 -12.01
C LYS A 93 -14.87 -18.82 -10.88
N LEU A 94 -15.21 -19.16 -9.63
CA LEU A 94 -14.60 -18.53 -8.45
C LEU A 94 -13.08 -18.75 -8.42
N LYS A 95 -12.63 -19.96 -8.78
CA LYS A 95 -11.20 -20.26 -8.92
C LYS A 95 -10.56 -19.39 -10.01
N SER A 96 -11.18 -19.27 -11.18
CA SER A 96 -10.67 -18.37 -12.24
C SER A 96 -10.56 -16.91 -11.77
N ASP A 97 -11.56 -16.42 -11.03
CA ASP A 97 -11.56 -15.06 -10.50
C ASP A 97 -10.45 -14.83 -9.46
N ILE A 98 -10.23 -15.80 -8.57
CA ILE A 98 -9.12 -15.77 -7.60
C ILE A 98 -7.78 -15.69 -8.33
N GLU A 99 -7.56 -16.53 -9.34
CA GLU A 99 -6.33 -16.55 -10.12
C GLU A 99 -6.09 -15.22 -10.83
N LYS A 100 -7.15 -14.63 -11.40
CA LYS A 100 -7.11 -13.31 -12.05
C LYS A 100 -6.76 -12.21 -11.04
N MET A 101 -7.49 -12.11 -9.92
CA MET A 101 -7.21 -11.14 -8.87
C MET A 101 -5.77 -11.27 -8.33
N ARG A 102 -5.28 -12.50 -8.14
CA ARG A 102 -3.91 -12.75 -7.70
C ARG A 102 -2.88 -12.20 -8.69
N SER A 103 -3.13 -12.33 -10.00
CA SER A 103 -2.24 -11.81 -11.03
C SER A 103 -2.25 -10.27 -11.08
N GLU A 104 -3.43 -9.65 -10.98
CA GLU A 104 -3.59 -8.19 -10.96
C GLU A 104 -2.93 -7.57 -9.73
N LEU A 105 -3.12 -8.16 -8.54
CA LEU A 105 -2.47 -7.71 -7.31
C LEU A 105 -0.95 -7.77 -7.41
N ARG A 106 -0.41 -8.85 -7.98
CA ARG A 106 1.04 -8.98 -8.17
C ARG A 106 1.58 -7.91 -9.11
N TYR A 107 0.87 -7.63 -10.20
CA TYR A 107 1.25 -6.57 -11.13
C TYR A 107 1.23 -5.18 -10.46
N GLU A 108 0.18 -4.85 -9.70
CA GLU A 108 0.12 -3.56 -9.00
C GLU A 108 1.20 -3.44 -7.91
N ILE A 109 1.52 -4.52 -7.20
CA ILE A 109 2.66 -4.53 -6.25
C ILE A 109 3.97 -4.23 -6.98
N ASP A 110 4.25 -4.93 -8.09
CA ASP A 110 5.49 -4.75 -8.86
C ASP A 110 5.59 -3.32 -9.42
N LYS A 111 4.47 -2.80 -9.95
CA LYS A 111 4.36 -1.44 -10.48
C LYS A 111 4.58 -0.38 -9.43
N VAL A 112 3.90 -0.47 -8.27
CA VAL A 112 4.07 0.48 -7.16
C VAL A 112 5.50 0.41 -6.61
N THR A 113 6.06 -0.79 -6.46
CA THR A 113 7.44 -0.98 -5.98
C THR A 113 8.45 -0.36 -6.95
N ALA A 114 8.27 -0.56 -8.26
CA ALA A 114 9.12 0.06 -9.28
C ALA A 114 8.98 1.59 -9.29
N GLY A 115 7.76 2.11 -9.17
CA GLY A 115 7.48 3.54 -9.05
C GLY A 115 8.19 4.16 -7.84
N GLN A 116 8.02 3.57 -6.65
CA GLN A 116 8.68 4.06 -5.43
C GLN A 116 10.21 4.03 -5.54
N ARG A 117 10.79 2.97 -6.15
CA ARG A 117 12.24 2.92 -6.38
C ARG A 117 12.70 4.03 -7.34
N LEU A 118 11.93 4.32 -8.38
CA LEU A 118 12.24 5.40 -9.31
C LEU A 118 12.17 6.76 -8.59
N ASP A 119 11.10 7.03 -7.85
CA ASP A 119 10.93 8.28 -7.10
C ASP A 119 12.08 8.53 -6.12
N LEU A 120 12.49 7.51 -5.37
CA LEU A 120 13.63 7.61 -4.45
C LEU A 120 14.95 7.87 -5.17
N ASN A 121 15.16 7.27 -6.35
CA ASN A 121 16.37 7.51 -7.14
C ASN A 121 16.40 8.92 -7.72
N LEU A 122 15.25 9.43 -8.19
CA LEU A 122 15.13 10.81 -8.68
C LEU A 122 15.35 11.82 -7.57
N GLU A 123 14.72 11.63 -6.40
CA GLU A 123 14.90 12.55 -5.26
C GLU A 123 16.33 12.50 -4.72
N ARG A 124 16.97 11.31 -4.71
CA ARG A 124 18.39 11.18 -4.38
C ARG A 124 19.28 11.94 -5.37
N GLY A 125 18.95 11.90 -6.67
CA GLY A 125 19.63 12.69 -7.69
C GLY A 125 19.49 14.19 -7.42
N ARG A 126 18.25 14.65 -7.21
CA ARG A 126 17.93 16.06 -6.92
C ARG A 126 18.65 16.58 -5.67
N ILE A 127 18.67 15.81 -4.59
CA ILE A 127 19.41 16.15 -3.36
C ILE A 127 20.91 16.26 -3.64
N ARG A 128 21.48 15.39 -4.48
CA ARG A 128 22.91 15.45 -4.84
C ARG A 128 23.23 16.71 -5.63
N ASP A 129 22.38 17.07 -6.58
CA ASP A 129 22.56 18.28 -7.40
C ASP A 129 22.45 19.54 -6.54
N GLU A 130 21.45 19.60 -5.65
CA GLU A 130 21.26 20.69 -4.68
C GLU A 130 22.47 20.82 -3.74
N LEU A 131 22.97 19.69 -3.21
CA LEU A 131 24.15 19.67 -2.35
C LEU A 131 25.41 20.14 -3.11
N SER A 132 25.57 19.74 -4.36
CA SER A 132 26.67 20.20 -5.22
C SER A 132 26.60 21.72 -5.44
N ASN A 133 25.40 22.25 -5.73
CA ASN A 133 25.20 23.69 -5.90
C ASN A 133 25.52 24.46 -4.62
N GLN A 134 25.00 24.02 -3.47
CA GLN A 134 25.31 24.62 -2.16
C GLN A 134 26.81 24.60 -1.83
N ASN A 135 27.51 23.51 -2.17
CA ASN A 135 28.95 23.42 -1.96
C ASN A 135 29.72 24.42 -2.84
N GLN A 136 29.28 24.63 -4.10
CA GLN A 136 29.85 25.65 -4.98
C GLN A 136 29.59 27.07 -4.46
N GLU A 137 28.36 27.36 -4.04
CA GLU A 137 28.00 28.66 -3.46
C GLU A 137 28.80 28.94 -2.18
N THR A 138 28.93 27.94 -1.31
CA THR A 138 29.74 28.03 -0.09
C THR A 138 31.20 28.32 -0.43
N GLY A 139 31.79 27.58 -1.38
CA GLY A 139 33.17 27.81 -1.83
C GLY A 139 33.37 29.22 -2.43
N ASN A 140 32.42 29.69 -3.23
CA ASN A 140 32.45 31.05 -3.78
C ASN A 140 32.38 32.12 -2.69
N LEU A 141 31.53 31.91 -1.67
CA LEU A 141 31.41 32.83 -0.55
C LEU A 141 32.68 32.84 0.32
N THR A 142 33.27 31.66 0.59
CA THR A 142 34.56 31.56 1.28
C THR A 142 35.66 32.30 0.52
N ASN A 143 35.77 32.10 -0.80
CA ASN A 143 36.74 32.80 -1.64
C ASN A 143 36.53 34.32 -1.62
N LYS A 144 35.28 34.79 -1.61
CA LYS A 144 34.97 36.22 -1.51
C LYS A 144 35.36 36.78 -0.14
N LEU A 145 35.05 36.06 0.92
CA LEU A 145 35.39 36.42 2.29
C LEU A 145 36.91 36.52 2.48
N ASP A 146 37.68 35.57 1.94
CA ASP A 146 39.15 35.63 1.99
C ASP A 146 39.70 36.87 1.27
N ARG A 147 39.15 37.20 0.10
CA ARG A 147 39.51 38.44 -0.63
C ARG A 147 39.20 39.69 0.18
N GLU A 148 38.03 39.77 0.80
CA GLU A 148 37.66 40.90 1.66
C GLU A 148 38.58 41.02 2.88
N ILE A 149 38.94 39.89 3.51
CA ILE A 149 39.93 39.86 4.60
C ILE A 149 41.29 40.40 4.13
N HIS A 150 41.77 39.95 2.97
CA HIS A 150 43.04 40.43 2.42
C HIS A 150 43.01 41.93 2.09
N SER A 151 41.91 42.43 1.51
CA SER A 151 41.70 43.85 1.24
C SER A 151 41.72 44.67 2.53
N LEU A 152 40.94 44.27 3.53
CA LEU A 152 40.87 44.96 4.82
C LEU A 152 42.21 44.96 5.55
N LYS A 153 42.98 43.86 5.48
CA LYS A 153 44.34 43.82 6.03
C LYS A 153 45.29 44.79 5.33
N ALA A 154 45.21 44.90 4.01
CA ALA A 154 46.03 45.83 3.24
C ALA A 154 45.67 47.29 3.56
N GLU A 155 44.38 47.61 3.63
CA GLU A 155 43.89 48.93 4.05
C GLU A 155 44.32 49.28 5.48
N LEU A 156 44.27 48.31 6.40
CA LEU A 156 44.74 48.49 7.77
C LEU A 156 46.25 48.78 7.85
N GLU A 157 47.08 48.04 7.11
CA GLU A 157 48.53 48.31 7.06
C GLU A 157 48.83 49.68 6.44
N ALA A 158 48.13 50.08 5.38
CA ALA A 158 48.26 51.42 4.80
C ALA A 158 47.90 52.52 5.82
N ALA A 159 46.75 52.38 6.49
CA ALA A 159 46.31 53.33 7.52
C ALA A 159 47.31 53.42 8.70
N LYS A 160 47.92 52.29 9.09
CA LYS A 160 48.99 52.27 10.10
C LYS A 160 50.21 53.08 9.66
N TYR A 161 50.66 52.97 8.40
CA TYR A 161 51.74 53.80 7.87
C TYR A 161 51.37 55.29 7.83
N ASP A 162 50.12 55.63 7.49
CA ASP A 162 49.65 57.01 7.52
C ASP A 162 49.70 57.60 8.93
N VAL A 163 49.24 56.87 9.94
CA VAL A 163 49.33 57.30 11.35
C VAL A 163 50.79 57.54 11.75
N ILE A 164 51.70 56.62 11.43
CA ILE A 164 53.13 56.78 11.73
C ILE A 164 53.69 58.04 11.06
N LYS A 165 53.35 58.27 9.78
CA LYS A 165 53.77 59.46 9.02
C LYS A 165 53.28 60.75 9.68
N TYR A 166 52.02 60.81 10.11
CA TYR A 166 51.48 61.97 10.83
C TYR A 166 52.14 62.17 12.20
N CYS A 167 52.45 61.10 12.94
CA CYS A 167 53.18 61.18 14.21
C CYS A 167 54.59 61.77 14.02
N ILE A 168 55.35 61.29 13.02
CA ILE A 168 56.69 61.83 12.73
C ILE A 168 56.60 63.31 12.31
N GLY A 169 55.65 63.66 11.44
CA GLY A 169 55.45 65.04 10.99
C GLY A 169 55.14 66.01 12.14
N THR A 170 54.26 65.60 13.06
CA THR A 170 53.92 66.43 14.23
C THR A 170 55.11 66.57 15.19
N LEU A 171 55.83 65.50 15.53
CA LEU A 171 57.03 65.55 16.35
C LEU A 171 58.09 66.50 15.76
N VAL A 172 58.39 66.38 14.47
CA VAL A 172 59.36 67.25 13.78
C VAL A 172 58.89 68.70 13.77
N SER A 173 57.59 68.96 13.55
CA SER A 173 57.04 70.32 13.58
C SER A 173 57.18 70.97 14.96
N ILE A 174 56.89 70.24 16.04
CA ILE A 174 57.03 70.72 17.42
C ILE A 174 58.50 71.02 17.72
N SER A 175 59.42 70.11 17.35
CA SER A 175 60.85 70.33 17.53
C SER A 175 61.37 71.54 16.75
N ALA A 176 60.91 71.74 15.51
CA ALA A 176 61.30 72.89 14.69
C ALA A 176 60.81 74.22 15.31
N VAL A 177 59.56 74.27 15.76
CA VAL A 177 59.01 75.43 16.48
C VAL A 177 59.78 75.69 17.78
N GLY A 178 60.05 74.65 18.57
CA GLY A 178 60.84 74.75 19.81
C GLY A 178 62.25 75.29 19.58
N LEU A 179 62.95 74.80 18.56
CA LEU A 179 64.28 75.30 18.18
C LEU A 179 64.22 76.75 17.68
N ALA A 180 63.19 77.14 16.93
CA ALA A 180 63.01 78.52 16.48
C ALA A 180 62.82 79.48 17.66
N VAL A 181 62.03 79.09 18.66
CA VAL A 181 61.84 79.87 19.90
C VAL A 181 63.14 79.99 20.70
N LEU A 182 63.88 78.88 20.87
CA LEU A 182 65.19 78.90 21.55
C LEU A 182 66.20 79.80 20.83
N ARG A 183 66.24 79.79 19.50
CA ARG A 183 67.06 80.71 18.70
C ARG A 183 66.70 82.17 18.98
N ILE A 184 65.42 82.52 19.01
CA ILE A 184 64.97 83.90 19.31
C ILE A 184 65.39 84.32 20.73
N LEU A 185 65.20 83.44 21.72
CA LEU A 185 65.63 83.68 23.11
C LEU A 185 67.16 83.86 23.25
N MET A 186 67.95 83.02 22.59
CA MET A 186 69.42 83.10 22.59
C MET A 186 69.93 84.35 21.84
N CYS A 187 69.33 84.69 20.69
CA CYS A 187 69.67 85.92 19.96
C CYS A 187 69.30 87.19 20.73
N SER A 188 68.28 87.14 21.60
CA SER A 188 67.93 88.27 22.46
C SER A 188 68.89 88.42 23.67
N GLY A 189 69.73 87.42 23.95
CA GLY A 189 70.69 87.41 25.07
C GLY A 189 72.15 87.69 24.69
N ASN A 190 72.50 87.76 23.40
CA ASN A 190 73.87 88.04 22.95
C ASN A 190 73.88 89.09 21.83
N SER A 191 73.64 90.34 22.19
CA SER A 191 73.96 91.50 21.35
C SER A 191 75.41 91.91 21.61
N SER A 192 76.36 91.44 20.80
CA SER A 192 77.61 92.14 20.46
C SER A 192 78.39 91.35 19.41
N GLY A 193 78.55 91.91 18.20
CA GLY A 193 79.53 91.45 17.20
C GLY A 193 79.01 91.17 15.80
N GLU A 194 78.71 92.24 15.05
CA GLU A 194 79.06 92.49 13.64
C GLU A 194 80.15 91.56 13.02
N GLN A 195 80.25 91.22 11.72
CA GLN A 195 79.87 91.87 10.45
C GLN A 195 79.88 90.86 9.28
N VAL A 196 79.35 91.36 8.17
CA VAL A 196 79.29 90.89 6.78
C VAL A 196 80.68 90.65 6.12
N GLY A 197 80.73 89.75 5.13
CA GLY A 197 81.76 89.68 4.08
C GLY A 197 82.10 88.23 3.72
N GLY A 198 82.23 87.76 2.48
CA GLY A 198 82.29 88.35 1.15
C GLY A 198 82.78 87.24 0.20
N TRP A 199 82.32 87.29 -1.04
CA TRP A 199 82.64 86.48 -2.23
C TRP A 199 84.03 85.81 -2.32
N HIS A 200 84.11 84.58 -2.86
CA HIS A 200 84.71 84.33 -4.20
C HIS A 200 84.63 82.87 -4.70
N ARG A 201 84.58 82.79 -6.03
CA ARG A 201 84.57 81.66 -6.97
C ARG A 201 86.01 81.20 -7.27
N ALA A 202 86.25 79.89 -7.43
CA ALA A 202 86.84 79.23 -8.64
C ALA A 202 87.71 77.98 -8.37
N LYS A 203 87.43 76.93 -9.17
CA LYS A 203 88.32 75.95 -9.88
C LYS A 203 89.39 75.19 -9.07
N GLY A 204 89.30 73.85 -8.97
CA GLY A 204 89.87 72.86 -9.91
C GLY A 204 91.11 72.20 -9.24
N ALA A 205 91.58 70.98 -9.46
CA ALA A 205 91.29 69.82 -10.29
C ALA A 205 91.99 68.57 -9.63
N VAL A 206 91.95 67.40 -10.31
CA VAL A 206 92.69 66.12 -10.05
C VAL A 206 91.94 65.15 -9.11
N ASN A 207 91.21 64.13 -9.57
CA ASN A 207 91.43 63.01 -10.51
C ASN A 207 92.14 61.78 -9.89
N ASN A 208 91.43 60.64 -9.93
CA ASN A 208 91.87 59.26 -10.15
C ASN A 208 91.28 58.23 -9.16
N GLY A 209 90.48 57.30 -9.68
CA GLY A 209 90.18 56.03 -9.00
C GLY A 209 88.81 55.41 -9.27
N GLU A 210 88.46 55.15 -10.54
CA GLU A 210 87.54 54.05 -10.91
C GLU A 210 88.24 52.69 -10.74
N PRO A 211 87.54 51.53 -10.58
CA PRO A 211 86.51 50.99 -11.50
C PRO A 211 85.23 50.47 -10.78
N VAL A 212 84.02 50.48 -11.35
CA VAL A 212 83.46 49.97 -12.62
C VAL A 212 83.13 48.46 -12.63
N ILE A 213 81.84 48.17 -12.35
CA ILE A 213 80.82 47.27 -13.00
C ILE A 213 81.17 45.72 -13.00
N PRO A 214 80.20 44.72 -13.07
CA PRO A 214 78.93 44.90 -13.72
C PRO A 214 77.62 44.23 -13.27
N VAL A 215 76.58 44.89 -13.76
CA VAL A 215 75.22 44.40 -14.06
C VAL A 215 75.32 43.30 -15.12
N ASN A 216 74.55 42.23 -14.97
CA ASN A 216 73.97 41.59 -16.15
C ASN A 216 72.51 41.20 -15.88
N LEU A 217 71.64 41.67 -16.78
CA LEU A 217 70.31 41.13 -16.99
C LEU A 217 70.43 39.72 -17.58
N GLU A 218 69.48 38.85 -17.25
CA GLU A 218 68.98 37.88 -18.24
C GLU A 218 67.50 37.56 -17.99
N VAL A 219 66.71 37.93 -19.00
CA VAL A 219 65.42 37.34 -19.42
C VAL A 219 65.85 36.13 -20.29
N GLU A 220 65.33 34.90 -20.20
CA GLU A 220 64.01 34.45 -20.69
C GLU A 220 63.89 32.93 -20.47
N GLN A 221 62.77 32.45 -19.90
CA GLN A 221 61.90 31.32 -20.33
C GLN A 221 60.84 31.02 -19.27
#